data_AF-A0A357UZ75-F1
#
_entry.id   AF-A0A357UZ75-F1
#
_cell.length_a   1.000
_cell.length_b   1.000
_cell.length_c   1.000
_cell.angle_alpha   90.00
_cell.angle_beta   90.00
_cell.angle_gamma   90.00
#
_symmetry.space_group_name_H-M   'P 1'
#
loop_
_entity.id
_entity.type
_entity.pdbx_description
1 polymer ?
#
loop_
_entity_poly.entity_id
_entity_poly.type
_entity_poly.pdbx_seq_one_letter_code
_entity_poly.pdbx_strand_id
1 'polypeptide(L)'
;AIRPAGGDEARHKGFALGLLVEALTSGLAGLGRSSDKPPAGNAVYLQLIDPRGFAGTDAFTQETGVLASLCRAATPCDPANPVRVPGDRAAAAFATQSAQGVALHPEIMDRMRPLLEKYGIPVPAPVA
;
A
#
# COMPACT_ATOMS: atom_id res chain seq x y z
N ALA A 1 -10.23 -10.28 -17.18
CA ALA A 1 -9.11 -10.44 -16.23
C ALA A 1 -8.40 -9.10 -16.06
N ILE A 2 -7.85 -8.81 -14.87
CA ILE A 2 -7.01 -7.62 -14.64
C ILE A 2 -5.65 -7.84 -15.33
N ARG A 3 -5.09 -6.79 -15.95
CA ARG A 3 -3.79 -6.86 -16.66
C ARG A 3 -2.63 -6.65 -15.68
N PRO A 4 -1.48 -7.34 -15.85
CA PRO A 4 -0.27 -7.03 -15.08
C PRO A 4 0.24 -5.60 -15.33
N ALA A 5 0.97 -5.05 -14.37
CA ALA A 5 1.64 -3.76 -14.51
C ALA A 5 2.62 -3.75 -15.71
N GLY A 6 2.75 -2.61 -16.38
CA GLY A 6 3.61 -2.45 -17.56
C GLY A 6 2.88 -2.43 -18.91
N GLY A 7 1.55 -2.52 -18.93
CA GLY A 7 0.75 -2.36 -20.17
C GLY A 7 1.09 -3.41 -21.25
N ASP A 8 0.81 -3.10 -22.52
CA ASP A 8 1.09 -4.03 -23.62
C ASP A 8 2.59 -4.32 -23.80
N GLU A 9 3.42 -3.30 -23.62
CA GLU A 9 4.85 -3.32 -23.95
C GLU A 9 5.70 -4.02 -22.89
N ALA A 10 5.37 -3.87 -21.61
CA ALA A 10 6.18 -4.35 -20.49
C ALA A 10 5.45 -5.28 -19.50
N ARG A 11 4.28 -5.85 -19.88
CA ARG A 11 3.50 -6.77 -19.02
C ARG A 11 4.29 -7.93 -18.43
N HIS A 12 5.33 -8.41 -19.13
CA HIS A 12 6.17 -9.52 -18.66
C HIS A 12 6.89 -9.17 -17.35
N LYS A 13 7.23 -7.89 -17.12
CA LYS A 13 7.83 -7.42 -15.86
C LYS A 13 6.82 -7.45 -14.72
N GLY A 14 5.61 -6.94 -14.94
CA GLY A 14 4.54 -7.01 -13.95
C GLY A 14 4.12 -8.44 -13.64
N PHE A 15 4.09 -9.31 -14.66
CA PHE A 15 3.84 -10.74 -14.48
C PHE A 15 4.94 -11.41 -13.66
N ALA A 16 6.22 -11.15 -13.97
CA ALA A 16 7.34 -11.66 -13.18
C ALA A 16 7.29 -11.19 -11.72
N LEU A 17 6.92 -9.94 -11.46
CA LEU A 17 6.71 -9.45 -10.09
C LEU A 17 5.56 -10.20 -9.39
N GLY A 18 4.47 -10.49 -10.09
CA GLY A 18 3.38 -11.31 -9.55
C GLY A 18 3.82 -12.73 -9.21
N LEU A 19 4.66 -13.36 -10.05
CA LEU A 19 5.25 -14.67 -9.76
C LEU A 19 6.17 -14.64 -8.54
N LEU A 20 6.98 -13.59 -8.39
CA LEU A 20 7.84 -13.42 -7.22
C LEU A 20 7.00 -13.31 -5.93
N VAL A 21 5.94 -12.51 -5.94
CA VAL A 21 5.03 -12.38 -4.78
C VAL A 21 4.39 -13.73 -4.45
N GLU A 22 3.90 -14.48 -5.43
CA GLU A 22 3.33 -15.82 -5.21
C GLU A 22 4.36 -16.80 -4.62
N ALA A 23 5.57 -16.80 -5.16
CA ALA A 23 6.63 -17.69 -4.71
C ALA A 23 7.04 -17.39 -3.25
N LEU A 24 7.17 -16.12 -2.89
CA LEU A 24 7.57 -15.71 -1.53
C LEU A 24 6.44 -15.84 -0.49
N THR A 25 5.18 -15.81 -0.93
CA THR A 25 4.02 -15.95 -0.04
C THR A 25 3.56 -17.41 0.02
N SER A 26 2.73 -17.84 -0.92
CA SER A 26 2.14 -19.19 -0.92
C SER A 26 3.18 -20.28 -1.13
N GLY A 27 4.15 -20.05 -2.04
CA GLY A 27 5.20 -21.02 -2.34
C GLY A 27 6.08 -21.31 -1.13
N LEU A 28 6.63 -20.27 -0.51
CA LEU A 28 7.51 -20.36 0.66
C LEU A 28 6.77 -20.90 1.89
N ALA A 29 5.49 -20.57 2.05
CA ALA A 29 4.67 -21.13 3.12
C ALA A 29 4.28 -22.60 2.90
N GLY A 30 4.53 -23.18 1.72
CA GLY A 30 4.06 -24.52 1.36
C GLY A 30 2.55 -24.62 1.17
N LEU A 31 1.85 -23.47 1.05
CA LEU A 31 0.40 -23.36 0.93
C LEU A 31 -0.02 -22.98 -0.51
N GLY A 32 0.81 -23.34 -1.48
CA GLY A 32 0.67 -22.97 -2.88
C GLY A 32 -0.43 -23.73 -3.63
N ARG A 33 -0.49 -23.44 -4.94
CA ARG A 33 -1.50 -23.98 -5.87
C ARG A 33 -1.44 -25.48 -6.14
N SER A 34 -0.52 -26.22 -5.51
CA SER A 34 -0.43 -27.67 -5.62
C SER A 34 -1.39 -28.43 -4.70
N SER A 35 -2.04 -27.74 -3.73
CA SER A 35 -2.97 -28.36 -2.79
C SER A 35 -4.40 -28.41 -3.35
N ASP A 36 -5.03 -29.59 -3.28
CA ASP A 36 -6.46 -29.76 -3.60
C ASP A 36 -7.39 -29.14 -2.54
N LYS A 37 -6.87 -28.85 -1.34
CA LYS A 37 -7.58 -28.24 -0.22
C LYS A 37 -6.71 -27.16 0.42
N PRO A 38 -6.57 -25.98 -0.20
CA PRO A 38 -5.80 -24.90 0.39
C PRO A 38 -6.43 -24.47 1.74
N PRO A 39 -5.63 -24.17 2.77
CA PRO A 39 -6.14 -23.67 4.03
C PRO A 39 -6.84 -22.32 3.83
N ALA A 40 -7.82 -22.02 4.69
CA ALA A 40 -8.50 -20.74 4.68
C ALA A 40 -7.54 -19.61 5.14
N GLY A 41 -7.43 -18.55 4.35
CA GLY A 41 -6.63 -17.36 4.67
C GLY A 41 -5.64 -16.98 3.57
N ASN A 42 -4.90 -15.89 3.81
CA ASN A 42 -3.89 -15.39 2.88
C ASN A 42 -2.49 -15.58 3.50
N ALA A 43 -1.56 -16.12 2.71
CA ALA A 43 -0.15 -16.17 3.10
C ALA A 43 0.49 -14.78 2.95
N VAL A 44 1.30 -14.38 3.92
CA VAL A 44 2.01 -13.10 3.94
C VAL A 44 3.51 -13.35 4.12
N TYR A 45 4.32 -12.63 3.35
CA TYR A 45 5.77 -12.62 3.48
C TYR A 45 6.21 -11.29 4.10
N LEU A 46 7.01 -11.35 5.17
CA LEU A 46 7.59 -10.19 5.83
C LEU A 46 9.11 -10.28 5.73
N GLN A 47 9.73 -9.23 5.19
CA GLN A 47 11.18 -9.07 5.15
C GLN A 47 11.56 -7.87 6.00
N LEU A 48 12.45 -8.09 6.97
CA LEU A 48 13.01 -7.04 7.81
C LEU A 48 14.50 -6.93 7.50
N ILE A 49 14.93 -5.73 7.12
CA ILE A 49 16.33 -5.41 6.87
C ILE A 49 16.71 -4.36 7.90
N ASP A 50 17.66 -4.69 8.78
CA ASP A 50 18.19 -3.75 9.78
C ASP A 50 19.38 -2.99 9.17
N PRO A 51 19.28 -1.67 8.93
CA PRO A 51 20.39 -0.87 8.38
C PRO A 51 21.66 -0.91 9.23
N ARG A 52 21.55 -1.22 10.53
CA ARG A 52 22.70 -1.37 11.44
C ARG A 52 23.58 -2.59 11.10
N GLY A 53 23.04 -3.54 10.35
CA GLY A 53 23.82 -4.62 9.75
C GLY A 53 24.59 -4.22 8.48
N PHE A 54 24.45 -2.97 8.02
CA PHE A 54 25.08 -2.42 6.82
C PHE A 54 25.85 -1.12 7.18
N ALA A 55 25.60 -0.02 6.47
CA ALA A 55 26.25 1.27 6.70
C ALA A 55 25.74 2.03 7.95
N GLY A 56 24.75 1.49 8.67
CA GLY A 56 24.13 2.15 9.82
C GLY A 56 22.87 2.93 9.47
N THR A 57 22.04 3.19 10.48
CA THR A 57 20.76 3.91 10.33
C THR A 57 20.96 5.34 9.83
N ASP A 58 21.92 6.08 10.39
CA ASP A 58 22.14 7.49 10.04
C ASP A 58 22.52 7.65 8.56
N ALA A 59 23.48 6.84 8.08
CA ALA A 59 23.87 6.84 6.68
C ALA A 59 22.71 6.44 5.77
N PHE A 60 21.95 5.42 6.13
CA PHE A 60 20.77 4.99 5.35
C PHE A 60 19.71 6.11 5.27
N THR A 61 19.38 6.75 6.38
CA THR A 61 18.42 7.85 6.43
C THR A 61 18.90 9.06 5.64
N GLN A 62 20.19 9.41 5.72
CA GLN A 62 20.77 10.50 4.94
C GLN A 62 20.65 10.23 3.43
N GLU A 63 21.16 9.11 2.96
CA GLU A 63 21.20 8.81 1.52
C GLU A 63 19.79 8.66 0.93
N THR A 64 18.88 7.98 1.63
CA THR A 64 17.49 7.87 1.18
C THR A 64 16.74 9.20 1.22
N GLY A 65 17.03 10.06 2.19
CA GLY A 65 16.49 11.42 2.28
C GLY A 65 16.96 12.32 1.13
N VAL A 66 18.25 12.27 0.80
CA VAL A 66 18.82 12.99 -0.35
C VAL A 66 18.19 12.49 -1.65
N LEU A 67 18.12 11.17 -1.87
CA LEU A 67 17.48 10.58 -3.04
C LEU A 67 16.03 11.06 -3.19
N ALA A 68 15.24 11.00 -2.12
CA ALA A 68 13.86 11.42 -2.15
C ALA A 68 13.71 12.93 -2.46
N SER A 69 14.64 13.75 -1.97
CA SER A 69 14.68 15.19 -2.26
C SER A 69 14.99 15.46 -3.73
N LEU A 70 15.97 14.75 -4.30
CA LEU A 70 16.33 14.84 -5.71
C LEU A 70 15.16 14.43 -6.62
N CYS A 71 14.44 13.35 -6.29
CA CYS A 71 13.25 12.95 -7.04
C CYS A 71 12.19 14.05 -7.06
N ARG A 72 11.89 14.68 -5.92
CA ARG A 72 10.88 15.75 -5.84
C ARG A 72 11.31 17.05 -6.54
N ALA A 73 12.62 17.31 -6.59
CA ALA A 73 13.17 18.48 -7.26
C ALA A 73 13.26 18.33 -8.79
N ALA A 74 13.04 17.12 -9.32
CA ALA A 74 13.07 16.88 -10.76
C ALA A 74 11.96 17.65 -11.48
N THR A 75 12.26 18.14 -12.70
CA THR A 75 11.28 18.81 -13.55
C THR A 75 10.11 17.87 -13.84
N PRO A 76 8.86 18.22 -13.44
CA PRO A 76 7.72 17.36 -13.66
C PRO A 76 7.35 17.32 -15.15
N CYS A 77 6.80 16.19 -15.59
CA CYS A 77 6.26 16.07 -16.94
C CYS A 77 5.04 16.98 -17.15
N ASP A 78 4.24 17.18 -16.10
CA ASP A 78 3.13 18.12 -16.05
C ASP A 78 3.33 19.09 -14.87
N PRO A 79 3.48 20.40 -15.10
CA PRO A 79 3.64 21.38 -14.03
C PRO A 79 2.51 21.39 -12.99
N ALA A 80 1.29 20.97 -13.35
CA ALA A 80 0.17 20.86 -12.42
C ALA A 80 0.28 19.63 -11.49
N ASN A 81 1.15 18.67 -11.83
CA ASN A 81 1.33 17.41 -11.13
C ASN A 81 2.82 17.20 -10.79
N PRO A 82 3.32 17.77 -9.68
CA PRO A 82 4.73 17.66 -9.30
C PRO A 82 5.16 16.21 -9.06
N VAL A 83 6.45 15.94 -9.23
CA VAL A 83 7.02 14.60 -8.97
C VAL A 83 6.84 14.25 -7.49
N ARG A 84 6.47 13.00 -7.24
CA ARG A 84 6.24 12.45 -5.90
C ARG A 84 7.04 11.17 -5.71
N VAL A 85 7.32 10.83 -4.47
CA VAL A 85 7.83 9.51 -4.08
C VAL A 85 6.75 8.67 -3.39
N PRO A 86 6.89 7.34 -3.35
CA PRO A 86 5.97 6.48 -2.59
C PRO A 86 5.82 6.98 -1.15
N GLY A 87 4.58 7.17 -0.72
CA GLY A 87 4.24 7.70 0.60
C GLY A 87 3.74 9.14 0.61
N ASP A 88 4.16 10.01 -0.32
CA ASP A 88 3.81 11.45 -0.29
C ASP A 88 2.28 11.69 -0.29
N ARG A 89 1.56 11.02 -1.19
CA ARG A 89 0.10 11.11 -1.26
C ARG A 89 -0.57 10.61 0.01
N ALA A 90 -0.05 9.52 0.58
CA ALA A 90 -0.62 8.91 1.78
C ALA A 90 -0.38 9.80 3.01
N ALA A 91 0.80 10.39 3.15
CA ALA A 91 1.13 11.33 4.22
C ALA A 91 0.25 12.58 4.15
N ALA A 92 0.05 13.15 2.96
CA ALA A 92 -0.85 14.29 2.76
C ALA A 92 -2.30 13.94 3.12
N ALA A 93 -2.80 12.80 2.63
CA ALA A 93 -4.15 12.33 2.95
C ALA A 93 -4.33 12.07 4.45
N PHE A 94 -3.34 11.47 5.11
CA PHE A 94 -3.34 11.24 6.54
C PHE A 94 -3.43 12.55 7.32
N ALA A 95 -2.55 13.53 7.01
CA ALA A 95 -2.58 14.83 7.67
C ALA A 95 -3.95 15.52 7.54
N THR A 96 -4.53 15.54 6.33
CA THR A 96 -5.86 16.12 6.10
C THR A 96 -6.95 15.36 6.86
N GLN A 97 -7.00 14.04 6.76
CA GLN A 97 -8.07 13.24 7.35
C GLN A 97 -7.97 13.12 8.88
N SER A 98 -6.75 13.21 9.44
CA SER A 98 -6.58 13.32 10.89
C SER A 98 -7.11 14.64 11.44
N ALA A 99 -7.01 15.73 10.68
CA ALA A 99 -7.50 17.04 11.10
C ALA A 99 -8.99 17.25 10.82
N GLN A 100 -9.49 16.73 9.69
CA GLN A 100 -10.83 17.05 9.16
C GLN A 100 -11.81 15.87 9.21
N GLY A 101 -11.35 14.70 9.64
CA GLY A 101 -12.11 13.45 9.55
C GLY A 101 -11.95 12.77 8.18
N VAL A 102 -12.40 11.51 8.10
CA VAL A 102 -12.33 10.69 6.89
C VAL A 102 -13.60 10.89 6.07
N ALA A 103 -13.44 11.32 4.81
CA ALA A 103 -14.56 11.36 3.87
C ALA A 103 -14.99 9.93 3.51
N LEU A 104 -16.21 9.56 3.89
CA LEU A 104 -16.82 8.28 3.56
C LEU A 104 -17.79 8.45 2.39
N HIS A 105 -17.81 7.48 1.47
CA HIS A 105 -18.90 7.38 0.51
C HIS A 105 -20.22 7.15 1.27
N PRO A 106 -21.35 7.81 0.93
CA PRO A 106 -22.59 7.74 1.69
C PRO A 106 -23.05 6.29 1.97
N GLU A 107 -22.92 5.43 0.96
CA GLU A 107 -23.30 4.02 1.04
C GLU A 107 -22.56 3.22 2.13
N ILE A 108 -21.35 3.64 2.53
CA ILE A 108 -20.61 2.99 3.62
C ILE A 108 -21.40 3.11 4.92
N MET A 109 -21.89 4.31 5.24
CA MET A 109 -22.67 4.54 6.46
C MET A 109 -24.03 3.84 6.41
N ASP A 110 -24.66 3.79 5.24
CA ASP A 110 -25.91 3.04 5.05
C ASP A 110 -25.72 1.54 5.32
N ARG A 111 -24.63 0.96 4.82
CA ARG A 111 -24.29 -0.45 5.07
C ARG A 111 -23.85 -0.72 6.51
N MET A 112 -23.24 0.25 7.18
CA MET A 112 -22.80 0.11 8.58
C MET A 112 -23.96 0.24 9.57
N ARG A 113 -24.98 1.04 9.27
CA ARG A 113 -26.08 1.33 10.20
C ARG A 113 -26.77 0.08 10.80
N PRO A 114 -27.14 -0.95 10.02
CA PRO A 114 -27.72 -2.17 10.59
C PRO A 114 -26.78 -2.91 11.54
N LEU A 115 -25.47 -2.85 11.29
CA LEU A 115 -24.47 -3.46 12.17
C LEU A 115 -24.32 -2.65 13.47
N LEU A 116 -24.26 -1.32 13.36
CA LEU A 116 -24.18 -0.43 14.51
C LEU A 116 -25.40 -0.63 15.44
N GLU A 117 -26.60 -0.71 14.87
CA GLU A 117 -27.84 -1.01 15.61
C GLU A 117 -27.81 -2.39 16.26
N LYS A 118 -27.47 -3.44 15.48
CA LYS A 118 -27.38 -4.82 15.98
C LYS A 118 -26.45 -4.96 17.19
N TYR A 119 -25.34 -4.23 17.19
CA TYR A 119 -24.34 -4.29 18.26
C TYR A 119 -24.47 -3.17 19.29
N GLY A 120 -25.51 -2.32 19.21
CA GLY A 120 -25.74 -1.23 20.16
C GLY A 120 -24.67 -0.14 20.15
N ILE A 121 -23.97 0.03 19.03
CA ILE A 121 -22.90 1.02 18.86
C ILE A 121 -23.51 2.32 18.32
N PRO A 122 -23.28 3.48 18.97
CA PRO A 122 -23.77 4.77 18.47
C PRO A 122 -23.25 5.09 17.07
N VAL A 123 -24.10 5.68 16.23
CA VAL A 123 -23.70 6.15 14.91
C VAL A 123 -22.71 7.31 15.09
N PRO A 124 -21.51 7.25 14.48
CA PRO A 124 -20.53 8.32 14.59
C PRO A 124 -21.06 9.61 13.96
N ALA A 125 -20.83 10.74 14.63
CA ALA A 125 -21.16 12.06 14.10
C ALA A 125 -20.02 12.53 13.16
N PRO A 126 -20.34 13.25 12.05
CA PRO A 126 -19.34 13.93 11.26
C PRO A 126 -18.50 14.90 12.11
N VAL A 127 -17.20 15.02 11.80
CA VAL A 127 -16.24 15.91 12.50
C VAL A 127 -16.37 17.37 12.03
N ALA A 128 -17.03 17.60 10.89
CA ALA A 128 -17.36 18.90 10.31
C ALA A 128 -18.76 18.84 9.66
#